data_AF-A0AAD5NYU8-F1
#
_entry.id   AF-A0AAD5NYU8-F1
#
_cell.length_a   1.000
_cell.length_b   1.000
_cell.length_c   1.000
_cell.angle_alpha   90.00
_cell.angle_beta   90.00
_cell.angle_gamma   90.00
#
_symmetry.space_group_name_H-M   'P 1'
#
loop_
_entity.id
_entity.type
_entity.pdbx_description
1 polymer ?
#
loop_
_entity_poly.entity_id
_entity_poly.type
_entity_poly.pdbx_seq_one_letter_code
_entity_poly.pdbx_strand_id
1 'polypeptide(L)'
;MSFCSSLSSPHVSVSPSLFSKLKPVVNVSVRASADVPDFLSADWLESRRKRPFGPRLNFSAEEAVQHQLDALKYNDQPRQDYGIEVMYRFAGFDPFERSTYFGPFFDLGQFERFRRIFHHSTYRVLLGHKERKILSSLFVEENRFKQRVWIRGSRPEEEEIFQFTTVQRVGGSWDGYWLTESLLHDGNAFAGGLAY
;
A
#
# COMPACT_ATOMS: atom_id res chain seq x y z
N MET A 1 49.81 28.01 -43.32
CA MET A 1 49.03 26.98 -44.06
C MET A 1 47.56 27.29 -43.79
N SER A 2 46.94 28.23 -44.50
CA SER A 2 46.24 28.13 -45.80
C SER A 2 44.73 28.25 -45.57
N PHE A 3 44.12 29.06 -46.42
CA PHE A 3 42.78 29.66 -46.36
C PHE A 3 41.65 28.73 -46.83
N CYS A 4 40.42 29.28 -46.76
CA CYS A 4 39.23 29.10 -47.63
C CYS A 4 38.06 28.28 -47.02
N SER A 5 36.78 28.58 -47.25
CA SER A 5 36.07 29.75 -47.83
C SER A 5 34.54 29.52 -47.69
N SER A 6 33.77 30.57 -48.00
CA SER A 6 32.34 30.83 -47.79
C SER A 6 31.31 30.14 -48.71
N LEU A 7 30.05 30.15 -48.20
CA LEU A 7 28.69 30.02 -48.78
C LEU A 7 28.46 29.82 -50.30
N SER A 8 27.48 28.95 -50.62
CA SER A 8 26.35 29.28 -51.53
C SER A 8 25.21 28.23 -51.48
N SER A 9 23.98 28.68 -51.76
CA SER A 9 22.71 27.96 -52.02
C SER A 9 21.98 28.77 -53.11
N PRO A 10 20.78 28.43 -53.64
CA PRO A 10 20.04 27.16 -53.78
C PRO A 10 19.58 26.92 -55.25
N HIS A 11 18.89 25.80 -55.58
CA HIS A 11 17.83 25.81 -56.61
C HIS A 11 16.88 24.60 -56.51
N VAL A 12 15.70 24.79 -57.10
CA VAL A 12 14.38 24.26 -56.75
C VAL A 12 13.86 23.20 -57.75
N SER A 13 13.04 22.27 -57.22
CA SER A 13 11.83 21.65 -57.81
C SER A 13 11.83 20.45 -58.79
N VAL A 14 10.75 19.68 -58.59
CA VAL A 14 9.85 18.99 -59.54
C VAL A 14 9.88 17.45 -59.49
N SER A 15 8.82 16.89 -58.90
CA SER A 15 8.28 15.55 -59.18
C SER A 15 7.53 15.57 -60.52
N PRO A 16 7.45 14.47 -61.27
CA PRO A 16 6.25 13.64 -61.15
C PRO A 16 6.49 12.12 -61.31
N SER A 17 5.47 11.38 -60.90
CA SER A 17 5.28 9.94 -60.96
C SER A 17 5.15 9.39 -62.40
N LEU A 18 5.36 8.07 -62.57
CA LEU A 18 4.34 7.09 -63.02
C LEU A 18 4.98 5.69 -63.31
N PHE A 19 4.48 4.69 -62.59
CA PHE A 19 4.35 3.24 -62.87
C PHE A 19 5.27 2.52 -63.88
N SER A 20 5.86 1.40 -63.45
CA SER A 20 5.43 0.08 -63.96
C SER A 20 6.03 -1.14 -63.23
N LYS A 21 5.15 -2.13 -63.01
CA LYS A 21 5.36 -3.59 -62.89
C LYS A 21 5.90 -4.19 -61.57
N LEU A 22 4.92 -4.62 -60.77
CA LEU A 22 4.99 -5.64 -59.72
C LEU A 22 5.23 -7.05 -60.30
N LYS A 23 6.04 -7.86 -59.59
CA LYS A 23 5.96 -9.33 -59.46
C LYS A 23 6.53 -9.74 -58.07
N PRO A 24 6.12 -10.90 -57.52
CA PRO A 24 5.63 -10.98 -56.14
C PRO A 24 6.74 -11.25 -55.14
N VAL A 25 6.76 -10.50 -54.04
CA VAL A 25 7.48 -10.91 -52.83
C VAL A 25 6.53 -11.75 -52.01
N VAL A 26 6.93 -13.00 -51.79
CA VAL A 26 6.24 -13.98 -50.95
C VAL A 26 5.96 -13.36 -49.59
N ASN A 27 4.68 -13.27 -49.21
CA ASN A 27 4.26 -12.97 -47.85
C ASN A 27 4.71 -14.10 -46.93
N VAL A 28 5.91 -13.95 -46.36
CA VAL A 28 6.23 -14.68 -45.13
C VAL A 28 5.53 -13.93 -44.02
N SER A 29 4.30 -14.37 -43.72
CA SER A 29 3.68 -14.11 -42.43
C SER A 29 4.55 -14.78 -41.37
N VAL A 30 5.55 -14.07 -40.87
CA VAL A 30 6.24 -14.44 -39.65
C VAL A 30 5.22 -14.24 -38.54
N ARG A 31 4.51 -15.32 -38.23
CA ARG A 31 3.77 -15.44 -36.98
C ARG A 31 4.86 -15.51 -35.92
N ALA A 32 5.24 -14.35 -35.40
CA ALA A 32 6.08 -14.27 -34.22
C ALA A 32 5.24 -14.84 -33.07
N SER A 33 5.29 -16.16 -32.90
CA SER A 33 5.09 -16.76 -31.59
C SER A 33 6.29 -16.29 -30.80
N ALA A 34 6.18 -15.08 -30.25
CA ALA A 34 7.08 -14.66 -29.20
C ALA A 34 6.74 -15.61 -28.05
N ASP A 35 7.47 -16.71 -27.97
CA ASP A 35 7.61 -17.49 -26.75
C ASP A 35 8.30 -16.55 -25.77
N VAL A 36 7.48 -15.67 -25.18
CA VAL A 36 7.88 -14.82 -24.06
C VAL A 36 8.34 -15.80 -22.99
N PRO A 37 9.60 -15.73 -22.56
CA PRO A 37 10.09 -16.59 -21.49
C PRO A 37 9.14 -16.51 -20.29
N ASP A 38 8.73 -17.68 -19.79
CA ASP A 38 7.69 -17.91 -18.78
C ASP A 38 8.06 -17.41 -17.36
N PHE A 39 8.85 -16.33 -17.27
CA PHE A 39 9.25 -15.64 -16.04
C PHE A 39 8.15 -14.75 -15.47
N LEU A 40 7.06 -14.56 -16.21
CA LEU A 40 5.83 -13.98 -15.71
C LEU A 40 4.78 -15.07 -15.78
N SER A 41 4.71 -15.92 -14.75
CA SER A 41 3.60 -16.87 -14.61
C SER A 41 2.29 -16.16 -14.96
N ALA A 42 1.41 -16.79 -15.74
CA ALA A 42 0.09 -16.22 -16.07
C ALA A 42 -0.69 -15.78 -14.81
N ASP A 43 -0.36 -16.42 -13.68
CA ASP A 43 -0.85 -16.09 -12.34
C ASP A 43 -0.23 -14.83 -11.71
N TRP A 44 0.72 -14.13 -12.32
CA TRP A 44 1.35 -12.95 -11.74
C TRP A 44 0.32 -11.82 -11.50
N LEU A 45 -0.61 -11.64 -12.44
CA LEU A 45 -1.71 -10.69 -12.31
C LEU A 45 -2.69 -11.13 -11.21
N GLU A 46 -2.98 -12.43 -11.12
CA GLU A 46 -3.81 -13.01 -10.05
C GLU A 46 -3.14 -12.93 -8.68
N SER A 47 -1.84 -13.13 -8.61
CA SER A 47 -1.01 -13.01 -7.41
C SER A 47 -1.03 -11.59 -6.87
N ARG A 48 -1.04 -10.61 -7.77
CA ARG A 48 -1.18 -9.18 -7.41
C ARG A 48 -2.60 -8.83 -6.97
N ARG A 49 -3.63 -9.48 -7.54
CA ARG A 49 -5.03 -9.43 -7.07
C ARG A 49 -5.22 -10.11 -5.71
N LYS A 50 -4.41 -11.12 -5.37
CA LYS A 50 -4.42 -11.85 -4.09
C LYS A 50 -3.72 -11.12 -2.93
N ARG A 51 -2.91 -10.09 -3.22
CA ARG A 51 -2.24 -9.30 -2.18
C ARG A 51 -3.29 -8.50 -1.41
N PRO A 52 -3.27 -8.52 -0.06
CA PRO A 52 -4.23 -7.75 0.72
C PRO A 52 -4.11 -6.28 0.39
N PHE A 53 -5.15 -5.48 0.60
CA PHE A 53 -5.02 -4.04 0.42
C PHE A 53 -3.86 -3.48 1.27
N GLY A 54 -3.19 -2.43 0.79
CA GLY A 54 -1.99 -1.89 1.44
C GLY A 54 -1.81 -0.40 1.14
N PRO A 55 -0.79 0.22 1.75
CA PRO A 55 -0.54 1.64 1.65
C PRO A 55 -0.23 2.05 0.20
N ARG A 56 -0.61 3.29 -0.15
CA ARG A 56 -0.41 3.89 -1.48
C ARG A 56 0.11 5.31 -1.34
N LEU A 57 0.93 5.74 -2.31
CA LEU A 57 1.54 7.09 -2.35
C LEU A 57 0.53 8.22 -2.35
N ASN A 58 -0.64 7.99 -2.93
CA ASN A 58 -1.67 9.01 -3.09
C ASN A 58 -2.62 9.11 -1.91
N PHE A 59 -2.41 8.34 -0.84
CA PHE A 59 -3.24 8.44 0.36
C PHE A 59 -2.81 9.60 1.24
N SER A 60 -3.81 10.32 1.75
CA SER A 60 -3.61 11.15 2.94
C SER A 60 -3.47 10.28 4.20
N ALA A 61 -2.98 10.88 5.29
CA ALA A 61 -2.89 10.18 6.57
C ALA A 61 -4.28 9.70 7.05
N GLU A 62 -5.33 10.51 6.83
CA GLU A 62 -6.71 10.17 7.20
C GLU A 62 -7.27 9.03 6.35
N GLU A 63 -7.01 9.05 5.04
CA GLU A 63 -7.42 7.97 4.14
C GLU A 63 -6.74 6.65 4.48
N ALA A 64 -5.46 6.69 4.86
CA ALA A 64 -4.73 5.51 5.30
C ALA A 64 -5.37 4.87 6.55
N VAL A 65 -5.78 5.68 7.54
CA VAL A 65 -6.51 5.17 8.72
C VAL A 65 -7.90 4.68 8.36
N GLN A 66 -8.62 5.43 7.52
CA GLN A 66 -9.97 5.08 7.07
C GLN A 66 -10.00 3.71 6.38
N HIS A 67 -9.07 3.45 5.45
CA HIS A 67 -9.00 2.16 4.76
C HIS A 67 -8.65 0.99 5.69
N GLN A 68 -7.79 1.22 6.67
CA GLN A 68 -7.49 0.24 7.71
C GLN A 68 -8.73 -0.11 8.54
N LEU A 69 -9.50 0.90 8.94
CA LEU A 69 -10.76 0.71 9.66
C LEU A 69 -11.82 0.01 8.80
N ASP A 70 -11.92 0.33 7.51
CA ASP A 70 -12.82 -0.39 6.60
C ASP A 70 -12.43 -1.86 6.46
N ALA A 71 -11.14 -2.16 6.35
CA ALA A 71 -10.67 -3.53 6.30
C ALA A 71 -11.00 -4.30 7.59
N LEU A 72 -10.85 -3.67 8.76
CA LEU A 72 -11.21 -4.27 10.05
C LEU A 72 -12.72 -4.46 10.23
N LYS A 73 -13.54 -3.54 9.69
CA LYS A 73 -15.01 -3.67 9.67
C LYS A 73 -15.46 -4.93 8.90
N TYR A 74 -14.77 -5.26 7.82
CA TYR A 74 -15.03 -6.44 6.98
C TYR A 74 -13.91 -7.47 7.09
N ASN A 75 -13.45 -7.73 8.32
CA ASN A 75 -12.21 -8.48 8.59
C ASN A 75 -12.10 -9.82 7.84
N ASP A 76 -13.19 -10.57 7.70
CA ASP A 76 -13.16 -11.93 7.12
C ASP A 76 -13.53 -11.97 5.62
N GLN A 77 -13.47 -10.83 4.93
CA GLN A 77 -13.74 -10.75 3.49
C GLN A 77 -12.53 -10.18 2.73
N PRO A 78 -12.07 -10.83 1.64
CA PRO A 78 -12.61 -12.03 1.01
C PRO A 78 -12.20 -13.37 1.67
N ARG A 79 -11.31 -13.34 2.67
CA ARG A 79 -10.85 -14.51 3.42
C ARG A 79 -10.74 -14.17 4.91
N GLN A 80 -10.67 -15.19 5.76
CA GLN A 80 -10.51 -15.01 7.20
C GLN A 80 -9.32 -14.10 7.54
N ASP A 81 -9.52 -13.16 8.45
CA ASP A 81 -8.50 -12.23 8.94
C ASP A 81 -7.82 -11.35 7.88
N TYR A 82 -8.48 -11.15 6.75
CA TYR A 82 -8.05 -10.21 5.71
C TYR A 82 -7.87 -8.78 6.25
N GLY A 83 -8.75 -8.32 7.15
CA GLY A 83 -8.62 -7.01 7.78
C GLY A 83 -7.30 -6.86 8.55
N ILE A 84 -6.93 -7.89 9.30
CA ILE A 84 -5.65 -7.95 10.02
C ILE A 84 -4.46 -8.00 9.05
N GLU A 85 -4.57 -8.73 7.92
CA GLU A 85 -3.53 -8.70 6.89
C GLU A 85 -3.32 -7.29 6.33
N VAL A 86 -4.39 -6.53 6.11
CA VAL A 86 -4.31 -5.12 5.70
C VAL A 86 -3.59 -4.31 6.77
N MET A 87 -3.99 -4.43 8.05
CA MET A 87 -3.30 -3.77 9.16
C MET A 87 -1.81 -4.06 9.17
N TYR A 88 -1.42 -5.33 9.00
CA TYR A 88 -0.03 -5.76 8.96
C TYR A 88 0.74 -5.14 7.79
N ARG A 89 0.10 -4.98 6.62
CA ARG A 89 0.71 -4.31 5.46
C ARG A 89 0.89 -2.80 5.64
N PHE A 90 0.05 -2.15 6.43
CA PHE A 90 0.21 -0.75 6.80
C PHE A 90 1.20 -0.55 7.94
N ALA A 91 1.54 -1.61 8.67
CA ALA A 91 2.40 -1.50 9.84
C ALA A 91 3.82 -1.09 9.42
N GLY A 92 4.25 0.05 9.95
CA GLY A 92 5.53 0.67 9.63
C GLY A 92 6.68 0.21 10.53
N PHE A 93 6.63 -0.97 11.14
CA PHE A 93 7.72 -1.47 11.97
C PHE A 93 8.69 -2.36 11.17
N ASP A 94 9.90 -2.55 11.69
CA ASP A 94 10.85 -3.52 11.14
C ASP A 94 10.49 -4.94 11.60
N PRO A 95 10.20 -5.90 10.70
CA PRO A 95 9.87 -7.28 11.06
C PRO A 95 10.97 -8.02 11.83
N PHE A 96 12.23 -7.57 11.76
CA PHE A 96 13.35 -8.20 12.47
C PHE A 96 13.60 -7.61 13.86
N GLU A 97 12.87 -6.55 14.22
CA GLU A 97 13.01 -5.87 15.51
C GLU A 97 11.73 -5.98 16.36
N ARG A 98 11.88 -5.76 17.67
CA ARG A 98 10.72 -5.67 18.56
C ARG A 98 10.05 -4.31 18.39
N SER A 99 8.74 -4.32 18.22
CA SER A 99 7.95 -3.13 17.95
C SER A 99 7.02 -2.77 19.11
N THR A 100 6.81 -1.47 19.33
CA THR A 100 5.85 -0.88 20.28
C THR A 100 4.49 -0.59 19.62
N TYR A 101 4.19 -1.21 18.47
CA TYR A 101 2.97 -0.95 17.69
C TYR A 101 1.69 -1.01 18.54
N PHE A 102 1.59 -1.94 19.49
CA PHE A 102 0.45 -2.09 20.39
C PHE A 102 0.71 -1.57 21.82
N GLY A 103 1.76 -0.77 22.01
CA GLY A 103 2.22 -0.21 23.29
C GLY A 103 3.48 -0.90 23.81
N PRO A 104 3.37 -2.07 24.48
CA PRO A 104 4.54 -2.85 24.89
C PRO A 104 5.37 -3.38 23.71
N PHE A 105 6.63 -3.76 23.98
CA PHE A 105 7.51 -4.35 22.98
C PHE A 105 7.09 -5.78 22.63
N PHE A 106 6.67 -5.99 21.39
CA PHE A 106 6.30 -7.28 20.83
C PHE A 106 7.20 -7.69 19.67
N ASP A 107 7.45 -8.99 19.55
CA ASP A 107 7.93 -9.55 18.30
C ASP A 107 6.71 -9.71 17.37
N LEU A 108 6.60 -8.78 16.42
CA LEU A 108 5.50 -8.69 15.47
C LEU A 108 5.92 -9.08 14.05
N GLY A 109 7.18 -9.50 13.86
CA GLY A 109 7.69 -9.90 12.55
C GLY A 109 6.92 -11.06 11.93
N GLN A 110 6.41 -11.96 12.77
CA GLN A 110 5.54 -13.05 12.34
C GLN A 110 4.07 -12.62 12.33
N PHE A 111 3.40 -12.82 11.19
CA PHE A 111 1.99 -12.46 11.02
C PHE A 111 1.10 -13.10 12.08
N GLU A 112 1.35 -14.34 12.48
CA GLU A 112 0.57 -15.05 13.49
C GLU A 112 0.64 -14.36 14.86
N ARG A 113 1.78 -13.77 15.23
CA ARG A 113 1.92 -13.02 16.48
C ARG A 113 1.12 -11.73 16.45
N PHE A 114 1.19 -11.01 15.33
CA PHE A 114 0.40 -9.80 15.10
C PHE A 114 -1.11 -10.11 15.11
N ARG A 115 -1.53 -11.17 14.41
CA ARG A 115 -2.91 -11.66 14.35
C ARG A 115 -3.46 -12.05 15.73
N ARG A 116 -2.67 -12.74 16.55
CA ARG A 116 -3.09 -13.16 17.90
C ARG A 116 -3.50 -11.97 18.77
N ILE A 117 -2.82 -10.82 18.65
CA ILE A 117 -3.12 -9.64 19.47
C ILE A 117 -4.54 -9.12 19.17
N PHE A 118 -4.92 -9.05 17.89
CA PHE A 118 -6.27 -8.65 17.47
C PHE A 118 -7.36 -9.59 18.01
N HIS A 119 -7.09 -10.90 18.12
CA HIS A 119 -8.09 -11.86 18.59
C HIS A 119 -8.18 -12.00 20.12
N HIS A 120 -7.08 -11.77 20.84
CA HIS A 120 -6.96 -12.18 22.26
C HIS A 120 -7.18 -11.04 23.27
N SER A 121 -7.33 -9.79 22.85
CA SER A 121 -7.17 -8.65 23.77
C SER A 121 -8.14 -7.50 23.52
N THR A 122 -7.81 -6.33 24.09
CA THR A 122 -8.48 -5.02 23.91
C THR A 122 -8.79 -4.70 22.45
N TYR A 123 -8.02 -5.23 21.50
CA TYR A 123 -8.17 -4.94 20.07
C TYR A 123 -9.28 -5.74 19.36
N ARG A 124 -9.90 -6.74 19.99
CA ARG A 124 -10.96 -7.54 19.34
C ARG A 124 -12.15 -6.69 18.90
N VAL A 125 -12.44 -5.61 19.63
CA VAL A 125 -13.53 -4.66 19.35
C VAL A 125 -13.45 -4.08 17.94
N LEU A 126 -12.24 -4.01 17.38
CA LEU A 126 -12.01 -3.53 16.01
C LEU A 126 -12.51 -4.50 14.94
N LEU A 127 -12.53 -5.80 15.22
CA LEU A 127 -12.86 -6.84 14.25
C LEU A 127 -14.39 -6.91 14.07
N GLY A 128 -14.85 -6.67 12.84
CA GLY A 128 -16.28 -6.74 12.55
C GLY A 128 -17.10 -5.65 13.26
N HIS A 129 -16.49 -4.51 13.58
CA HIS A 129 -17.16 -3.42 14.27
C HIS A 129 -18.35 -2.88 13.48
N LYS A 130 -19.40 -2.48 14.18
CA LYS A 130 -20.65 -2.00 13.56
C LYS A 130 -20.53 -0.54 13.16
N GLU A 131 -19.95 0.25 14.03
CA GLU A 131 -19.87 1.71 13.90
C GLU A 131 -18.51 2.21 14.36
N ARG A 132 -18.10 3.34 13.78
CA ARG A 132 -16.92 4.08 14.18
C ARG A 132 -17.18 5.57 14.09
N LYS A 133 -16.57 6.33 14.99
CA LYS A 133 -16.63 7.80 15.01
C LYS A 133 -15.25 8.37 15.24
N ILE A 134 -14.82 9.26 14.35
CA ILE A 134 -13.58 10.02 14.54
C ILE A 134 -13.83 11.02 15.68
N LEU A 135 -13.03 10.93 16.73
CA LEU A 135 -13.09 11.83 17.88
C LEU A 135 -12.16 13.04 17.68
N SER A 136 -10.95 12.79 17.16
CA SER A 136 -9.99 13.86 16.86
C SER A 136 -9.00 13.43 15.79
N SER A 137 -8.55 14.39 14.98
CA SER A 137 -7.46 14.29 13.99
C SER A 137 -6.42 15.37 14.32
N LEU A 138 -5.13 15.03 14.34
CA LEU A 138 -4.06 15.97 14.67
C LEU A 138 -2.77 15.63 13.91
N PHE A 139 -2.22 16.59 13.18
CA PHE A 139 -0.81 16.53 12.74
C PHE A 139 0.07 16.97 13.91
N VAL A 140 0.86 16.05 14.43
CA VAL A 140 1.84 16.32 15.51
C VAL A 140 3.06 17.02 14.90
N GLU A 141 3.48 16.55 13.72
CA GLU A 141 4.56 17.08 12.89
C GLU A 141 4.13 16.96 11.42
N GLU A 142 4.91 17.53 10.49
CA GLU A 142 4.58 17.50 9.04
C GLU A 142 4.39 16.08 8.51
N ASN A 143 5.19 15.13 8.99
CA ASN A 143 5.19 13.73 8.60
C ASN A 143 4.55 12.81 9.65
N ARG A 144 3.88 13.35 10.69
CA ARG A 144 3.32 12.53 11.77
C ARG A 144 1.90 12.94 12.12
N PHE A 145 0.99 12.00 12.00
CA PHE A 145 -0.43 12.21 12.17
C PHE A 145 -1.01 11.26 13.22
N LYS A 146 -1.87 11.79 14.10
CA LYS A 146 -2.60 11.04 15.11
C LYS A 146 -4.10 11.19 14.92
N GLN A 147 -4.82 10.08 15.03
CA GLN A 147 -6.27 10.07 14.98
C GLN A 147 -6.85 9.22 16.10
N ARG A 148 -7.77 9.78 16.87
CA ARG A 148 -8.54 9.06 17.89
C ARG A 148 -9.88 8.66 17.31
N VAL A 149 -10.23 7.40 17.47
CA VAL A 149 -11.43 6.81 16.89
C VAL A 149 -12.13 6.01 17.98
N TRP A 150 -13.40 6.34 18.19
CA TRP A 150 -14.31 5.51 18.97
C TRP A 150 -14.88 4.41 18.07
N ILE A 151 -14.92 3.20 18.58
CA ILE A 151 -15.34 1.99 17.87
C ILE A 151 -16.40 1.29 18.68
N ARG A 152 -17.48 0.91 18.01
CA ARG A 152 -18.50 0.01 18.55
C ARG A 152 -18.38 -1.36 17.92
N GLY A 153 -18.01 -2.35 18.74
CA GLY A 153 -17.81 -3.74 18.37
C GLY A 153 -19.09 -4.43 17.91
N SER A 154 -18.95 -5.72 17.62
CA SER A 154 -20.06 -6.56 17.15
C SER A 154 -20.97 -6.99 18.32
N ARG A 155 -20.41 -7.15 19.53
CA ARG A 155 -21.13 -7.55 20.74
C ARG A 155 -21.86 -6.35 21.38
N PRO A 156 -22.97 -6.57 22.11
CA PRO A 156 -23.57 -5.50 22.90
C PRO A 156 -22.56 -4.97 23.94
N GLU A 157 -22.59 -3.65 24.17
CA GLU A 157 -21.75 -2.93 25.15
C GLU A 157 -20.23 -2.99 24.92
N GLU A 158 -19.79 -3.51 23.76
CA GLU A 158 -18.37 -3.54 23.39
C GLU A 158 -18.02 -2.23 22.67
N GLU A 159 -17.52 -1.24 23.42
CA GLU A 159 -17.17 0.08 22.91
C GLU A 159 -15.80 0.51 23.44
N GLU A 160 -14.92 0.93 22.54
CA GLU A 160 -13.55 1.29 22.89
C GLU A 160 -13.02 2.45 22.06
N ILE A 161 -12.02 3.16 22.59
CA ILE A 161 -11.35 4.25 21.89
C ILE A 161 -9.91 3.83 21.58
N PHE A 162 -9.52 4.03 20.32
CA PHE A 162 -8.17 3.77 19.84
C PHE A 162 -7.53 5.02 19.26
N GLN A 163 -6.23 5.14 19.46
CA GLN A 163 -5.39 6.14 18.82
C GLN A 163 -4.51 5.48 17.77
N PHE A 164 -4.70 5.87 16.52
CA PHE A 164 -3.78 5.59 15.43
C PHE A 164 -2.69 6.65 15.42
N THR A 165 -1.43 6.23 15.38
CA THR A 165 -0.30 7.09 15.03
C THR A 165 0.24 6.61 13.70
N THR A 166 0.24 7.49 12.71
CA THR A 166 0.77 7.22 11.37
C THR A 166 1.92 8.17 11.07
N VAL A 167 2.89 7.69 10.31
CA VAL A 167 4.08 8.44 9.91
C VAL A 167 4.24 8.34 8.40
N GLN A 168 4.47 9.47 7.75
CA GLN A 168 4.91 9.51 6.37
C GLN A 168 6.39 9.17 6.30
N ARG A 169 6.72 8.08 5.61
CA ARG A 169 8.10 7.65 5.46
C ARG A 169 8.85 8.61 4.52
N VAL A 170 10.10 8.89 4.88
CA VAL A 170 11.02 9.72 4.11
C VAL A 170 12.21 8.86 3.70
N GLY A 171 12.43 8.74 2.39
CA GLY A 171 13.47 7.92 1.79
C GLY A 171 13.17 6.42 1.72
N GLY A 172 13.97 5.71 0.92
CA GLY A 172 13.84 4.27 0.68
C GLY A 172 12.67 3.92 -0.25
N SER A 173 12.28 2.64 -0.27
CA SER A 173 11.22 2.11 -1.15
C SER A 173 9.80 2.52 -0.74
N TRP A 174 9.64 3.06 0.47
CA TRP A 174 8.38 3.52 1.05
C TRP A 174 8.30 5.04 1.16
N ASP A 175 9.19 5.77 0.49
CA ASP A 175 9.19 7.24 0.52
C ASP A 175 7.82 7.82 0.11
N GLY A 176 7.30 8.75 0.92
CA GLY A 176 6.01 9.40 0.73
C GLY A 176 4.78 8.60 1.20
N TYR A 177 4.92 7.31 1.56
CA TYR A 177 3.80 6.49 2.05
C TYR A 177 3.48 6.77 3.51
N TRP A 178 2.18 6.83 3.84
CA TRP A 178 1.70 6.82 5.23
C TRP A 178 1.61 5.38 5.75
N LEU A 179 2.40 5.10 6.80
CA LEU A 179 2.40 3.82 7.50
C LEU A 179 1.96 4.02 8.94
N THR A 180 1.33 3.00 9.53
CA THR A 180 0.92 3.02 10.93
C THR A 180 2.11 2.66 11.81
N GLU A 181 2.53 3.60 12.64
CA GLU A 181 3.58 3.42 13.64
C GLU A 181 3.03 2.70 14.88
N SER A 182 1.83 3.08 15.32
CA SER A 182 1.16 2.44 16.46
C SER A 182 -0.35 2.52 16.38
N LEU A 183 -0.98 1.52 16.98
CA LEU A 183 -2.41 1.45 17.26
C LEU A 183 -2.56 1.16 18.75
N LEU A 184 -2.94 2.18 19.51
CA LEU A 184 -2.98 2.12 20.97
C LEU A 184 -4.42 2.22 21.46
N HIS A 185 -4.75 1.44 22.48
CA HIS A 185 -5.98 1.63 23.26
C HIS A 185 -5.84 2.85 24.17
N ASP A 186 -6.80 3.77 24.12
CA ASP A 186 -6.74 5.08 24.78
C ASP A 186 -6.83 4.99 26.31
N GLY A 187 -7.44 3.93 26.84
CA GLY A 187 -7.53 3.66 28.29
C GLY A 187 -6.20 3.26 28.95
N ASN A 188 -5.14 3.02 28.16
CA ASN A 188 -3.85 2.54 28.66
C ASN A 188 -2.80 3.63 28.97
N ALA A 189 -3.20 4.90 29.11
CA ALA A 189 -2.28 5.92 29.61
C ALA A 189 -1.85 5.71 31.08
N PHE A 190 -2.52 4.83 31.85
CA PHE A 190 -2.27 4.68 33.30
C PHE A 190 -2.26 3.25 33.88
N ALA A 191 -2.37 2.17 33.09
CA ALA A 191 -2.31 0.80 33.62
C ALA A 191 -0.99 0.11 33.26
N GLY A 192 0.00 0.23 34.15
CA GLY A 192 1.24 -0.52 34.07
C GLY A 192 1.00 -2.03 34.11
N GLY A 193 1.76 -2.75 33.28
CA GLY A 193 2.05 -4.18 33.50
C GLY A 193 1.00 -5.16 33.01
N LEU A 194 0.95 -5.40 31.69
CA LEU A 194 0.67 -6.75 31.19
C LEU A 194 1.99 -7.52 31.23
N ALA A 195 2.31 -8.06 32.40
CA ALA A 195 3.28 -9.13 32.53
C ALA A 195 2.70 -10.39 31.84
N TYR A 196 3.49 -10.98 30.95
CA TYR A 196 3.27 -12.33 30.43
C TYR A 196 3.68 -13.37 31.47
#